data_AF-A0A7S9GGW5-F1
#
_entry.id   AF-A0A7S9GGW5-F1
#
_cell.length_a   1.000
_cell.length_b   1.000
_cell.length_c   1.000
_cell.angle_alpha   90.00
_cell.angle_beta   90.00
_cell.angle_gamma   90.00
#
_symmetry.space_group_name_H-M   'P 1'
#
loop_
_entity.id
_entity.type
_entity.pdbx_description
1 polymer ?
#
loop_
_entity_poly.entity_id
_entity_poly.type
_entity_poly.pdbx_seq_one_letter_code
_entity_poly.pdbx_strand_id
1 'polypeptide(L)'
;MGLLLAMGAAAAQPAAAPCTLIYGHGRNHDPERPQQDRLWDRLNAEFHAAVLQQWREAGRAAAPLLLPVAATDLALNLQRLLQESAAQGCTRVLETALFADYDGGALVLRLRLYPLQGSLGPRAAGALPAVGQPLLTVQRELDLANPRSLERLDPRVLGRALASEALAAP
;
A
#
# COMPACT_ATOMS: atom_id res chain seq x y z
N MET A 1 42.57 -8.95 46.55
CA MET A 1 41.41 -9.60 45.93
C MET A 1 40.39 -8.53 45.60
N GLY A 2 40.49 -7.92 44.41
CA GLY A 2 39.60 -6.85 43.96
C GLY A 2 38.69 -7.38 42.86
N LEU A 3 37.38 -7.40 43.11
CA LEU A 3 36.36 -7.85 42.17
C LEU A 3 35.86 -6.61 41.40
N LEU A 4 36.24 -6.46 40.14
CA LEU A 4 35.72 -5.44 39.23
C LEU A 4 34.47 -5.99 38.52
N LEU A 5 33.29 -5.50 38.91
CA LEU A 5 32.03 -5.73 38.20
C LEU A 5 31.98 -4.81 36.97
N ALA A 6 32.10 -5.38 35.78
CA ALA A 6 31.81 -4.70 34.53
C ALA A 6 30.28 -4.67 34.31
N MET A 7 29.67 -3.50 34.48
CA MET A 7 28.28 -3.25 34.05
C MET A 7 28.26 -3.17 32.52
N GLY A 8 27.75 -4.22 31.87
CA GLY A 8 27.41 -4.18 30.46
C GLY A 8 26.21 -3.27 30.24
N ALA A 9 26.42 -2.12 29.61
CA ALA A 9 25.34 -1.30 29.09
C ALA A 9 24.65 -2.07 27.95
N ALA A 10 23.50 -2.67 28.23
CA ALA A 10 22.62 -3.20 27.21
C ALA A 10 22.12 -2.01 26.37
N ALA A 11 22.71 -1.82 25.18
CA ALA A 11 22.21 -0.85 24.22
C ALA A 11 20.77 -1.26 23.86
N ALA A 12 19.79 -0.46 24.26
CA ALA A 12 18.41 -0.60 23.82
C ALA A 12 18.40 -0.53 22.29
N GLN A 13 18.13 -1.65 21.64
CA GLN A 13 17.97 -1.67 20.19
C GLN A 13 16.82 -0.72 19.83
N PRO A 14 17.03 0.20 18.88
CA PRO A 14 15.94 1.03 18.39
C PRO A 14 14.82 0.11 17.91
N ALA A 15 13.60 0.34 18.39
CA ALA A 15 12.44 -0.40 17.93
C ALA A 15 12.41 -0.34 16.40
N ALA A 16 12.33 -1.50 15.73
CA ALA A 16 12.27 -1.57 14.28
C ALA A 16 11.16 -0.63 13.79
N ALA A 17 11.47 0.17 12.77
CA ALA A 17 10.48 1.08 12.19
C ALA A 17 9.23 0.27 11.80
N PRO A 18 8.02 0.73 12.16
CA PRO A 18 6.80 -0.01 11.88
C PRO A 18 6.66 -0.23 10.38
N CYS A 19 6.58 -1.50 9.95
CA CYS A 19 6.38 -1.82 8.54
C CYS A 19 5.01 -1.31 8.06
N THR A 20 4.98 -0.79 6.82
CA THR A 20 3.76 -0.52 6.06
C THR A 20 3.63 -1.53 4.92
N LEU A 21 2.52 -2.27 4.87
CA LEU A 21 2.18 -3.07 3.69
C LEU A 21 1.68 -2.11 2.61
N ILE A 22 2.40 -1.97 1.50
CA ILE A 22 1.92 -1.24 0.33
C ILE A 22 1.01 -2.20 -0.42
N TYR A 23 -0.28 -1.90 -0.49
CA TYR A 23 -1.32 -2.77 -1.00
C TYR A 23 -1.95 -2.19 -2.26
N GLY A 24 -1.81 -2.86 -3.40
CA GLY A 24 -2.51 -2.53 -4.63
C GLY A 24 -3.59 -3.55 -4.94
N HIS A 25 -4.74 -3.09 -5.41
CA HIS A 25 -5.74 -3.94 -6.02
C HIS A 25 -6.34 -3.23 -7.22
N GLY A 26 -6.59 -4.00 -8.28
CA GLY A 26 -7.19 -3.45 -9.47
C GLY A 26 -8.69 -3.16 -9.29
N ARG A 27 -9.17 -2.17 -10.04
CA ARG A 27 -10.60 -1.94 -10.33
C ARG A 27 -10.81 -2.04 -11.85
N ASN A 28 -12.04 -1.85 -12.30
CA ASN A 28 -12.41 -1.90 -13.72
C ASN A 28 -12.20 -3.28 -14.38
N HIS A 29 -12.40 -4.37 -13.64
CA HIS A 29 -12.43 -5.73 -14.19
C HIS A 29 -13.58 -5.89 -15.18
N ASP A 30 -13.27 -6.39 -16.36
CA ASP A 30 -14.25 -6.78 -17.38
C ASP A 30 -13.88 -8.15 -17.96
N PRO A 31 -14.58 -9.23 -17.58
CA PRO A 31 -14.26 -10.59 -18.02
C PRO A 31 -14.43 -10.78 -19.54
N GLU A 32 -15.19 -9.91 -20.20
CA GLU A 32 -15.37 -9.95 -21.66
C GLU A 32 -14.24 -9.22 -22.40
N ARG A 33 -13.42 -8.45 -21.69
CA ARG A 33 -12.33 -7.62 -22.25
C ARG A 33 -10.99 -7.92 -21.58
N PRO A 34 -10.41 -9.12 -21.74
CA PRO A 34 -9.14 -9.49 -21.10
C PRO A 34 -7.94 -8.62 -21.51
N GLN A 35 -8.01 -7.92 -22.64
CA GLN A 35 -6.99 -6.95 -23.03
C GLN A 35 -7.04 -5.68 -22.15
N GLN A 36 -8.23 -5.25 -21.74
CA GLN A 36 -8.43 -4.11 -20.85
C GLN A 36 -7.96 -4.45 -19.43
N ASP A 37 -8.23 -5.66 -18.96
CA ASP A 37 -7.72 -6.15 -17.68
C ASP A 37 -6.18 -6.13 -17.64
N ARG A 38 -5.53 -6.63 -18.68
CA ARG A 38 -4.06 -6.58 -18.80
C ARG A 38 -3.51 -5.16 -18.82
N LEU A 39 -4.21 -4.23 -19.45
CA LEU A 39 -3.84 -2.82 -19.43
C LEU A 39 -3.88 -2.28 -18.00
N TRP A 40 -4.97 -2.50 -17.28
CA TRP A 40 -5.14 -2.04 -15.91
C TRP A 40 -4.17 -2.70 -14.93
N ASP A 41 -3.91 -3.99 -15.07
CA ASP A 41 -2.90 -4.70 -14.26
C ASP A 41 -1.52 -4.06 -14.44
N ARG A 42 -1.13 -3.75 -15.69
CA ARG A 42 0.15 -3.08 -15.96
C ARG A 42 0.19 -1.67 -15.34
N LEU A 43 -0.85 -0.86 -15.55
CA LEU A 43 -0.90 0.50 -15.00
C LEU A 43 -0.83 0.50 -13.47
N ASN A 44 -1.59 -0.39 -12.82
CA ASN A 44 -1.57 -0.54 -11.37
C ASN A 44 -0.21 -1.05 -10.87
N ALA A 45 0.42 -2.01 -11.56
CA ALA A 45 1.74 -2.52 -11.19
C ALA A 45 2.82 -1.43 -11.25
N GLU A 46 2.83 -0.61 -12.30
CA GLU A 46 3.79 0.48 -12.44
C GLU A 46 3.59 1.59 -11.40
N PHE A 47 2.33 1.98 -11.16
CA PHE A 47 1.99 2.95 -10.12
C PHE A 47 2.38 2.43 -8.72
N HIS A 48 2.00 1.19 -8.39
CA HIS A 48 2.29 0.55 -7.12
C HIS A 48 3.80 0.42 -6.87
N ALA A 49 4.56 -0.03 -7.88
CA ALA A 49 6.01 -0.17 -7.77
C ALA A 49 6.69 1.19 -7.51
N ALA A 50 6.23 2.25 -8.17
CA ALA A 50 6.75 3.59 -7.95
C ALA A 50 6.45 4.13 -6.55
N VAL A 51 5.24 3.88 -6.02
CA VAL A 51 4.89 4.23 -4.63
C VAL A 51 5.75 3.46 -3.63
N LEU A 52 5.88 2.14 -3.81
CA LEU A 52 6.70 1.28 -2.96
C LEU A 52 8.17 1.75 -2.94
N GLN A 53 8.72 2.04 -4.11
CA GLN A 53 10.10 2.53 -4.25
C GLN A 53 10.27 3.85 -3.50
N GLN A 54 9.41 4.83 -3.75
CA GLN A 54 9.47 6.13 -3.08
C GLN A 54 9.36 6.00 -1.55
N TRP A 55 8.49 5.10 -1.06
CA TRP A 55 8.31 4.85 0.37
C TRP A 55 9.59 4.29 1.00
N ARG A 56 10.25 3.34 0.33
CA ARG A 56 11.51 2.73 0.78
C ARG A 56 12.68 3.71 0.73
N GLU A 57 12.78 4.52 -0.33
CA GLU A 57 13.80 5.56 -0.48
C GLU A 57 13.70 6.63 0.62
N ALA A 58 12.49 6.87 1.14
CA ALA A 58 12.27 7.71 2.32
C ALA A 58 12.63 7.03 3.66
N GLY A 59 13.31 5.88 3.64
CA GLY A 59 13.76 5.16 4.82
C GLY A 59 12.64 4.45 5.60
N ARG A 60 11.46 4.26 5.00
CA ARG A 60 10.33 3.55 5.63
C ARG A 60 10.38 2.06 5.32
N ALA A 61 10.18 1.22 6.34
CA ALA A 61 10.01 -0.22 6.14
C ALA A 61 8.71 -0.51 5.37
N ALA A 62 8.82 -1.27 4.27
CA ALA A 62 7.69 -1.51 3.38
C ALA A 62 7.74 -2.89 2.71
N ALA A 63 6.60 -3.58 2.71
CA ALA A 63 6.39 -4.84 1.99
C ALA A 63 5.32 -4.67 0.91
N PRO A 64 5.46 -5.27 -0.28
CA PRO A 64 4.46 -5.17 -1.34
C PRO A 64 3.40 -6.27 -1.25
N LEU A 65 2.16 -5.91 -1.59
CA LEU A 65 1.12 -6.86 -1.99
C LEU A 65 0.31 -6.22 -3.13
N LEU A 66 0.35 -6.83 -4.31
CA LEU A 66 -0.44 -6.39 -5.46
C LEU A 66 -1.35 -7.52 -5.92
N LEU A 67 -2.65 -7.23 -5.99
CA LEU A 67 -3.65 -8.14 -6.52
C LEU A 67 -4.04 -7.72 -7.95
N PRO A 68 -4.25 -8.70 -8.86
CA PRO A 68 -4.71 -8.39 -10.21
C PRO A 68 -6.15 -7.84 -10.18
N VAL A 69 -6.56 -7.14 -11.24
CA VAL A 69 -7.93 -6.62 -11.40
C VAL A 69 -8.99 -7.71 -11.30
N ALA A 70 -8.67 -8.93 -11.75
CA ALA A 70 -9.57 -10.08 -11.69
C ALA A 70 -9.77 -10.64 -10.26
N ALA A 71 -9.01 -10.17 -9.26
CA ALA A 71 -9.21 -10.55 -7.87
C ALA A 71 -10.44 -9.82 -7.30
N THR A 72 -11.64 -10.33 -7.55
CA THR A 72 -12.91 -9.69 -7.17
C THR A 72 -13.53 -10.23 -5.88
N ASP A 73 -13.04 -11.36 -5.36
CA ASP A 73 -13.49 -11.90 -4.06
C ASP A 73 -12.94 -11.07 -2.90
N LEU A 74 -13.81 -10.18 -2.37
CA LEU A 74 -13.44 -9.26 -1.29
C LEU A 74 -13.00 -9.99 -0.02
N ALA A 75 -13.68 -11.09 0.36
CA ALA A 75 -13.39 -11.79 1.59
C ALA A 75 -12.01 -12.47 1.51
N LEU A 76 -11.74 -13.14 0.39
CA LEU A 76 -10.45 -13.77 0.13
C LEU A 76 -9.32 -12.74 0.05
N ASN A 77 -9.55 -11.62 -0.63
CA ASN A 77 -8.55 -10.55 -0.77
C ASN A 77 -8.21 -9.90 0.58
N LEU A 78 -9.23 -9.64 1.41
CA LEU A 78 -9.02 -9.11 2.76
C LEU A 78 -8.24 -10.11 3.61
N GLN A 79 -8.61 -11.39 3.58
CA GLN A 79 -7.88 -12.43 4.29
C GLN A 79 -6.39 -12.45 3.88
N ARG A 80 -6.11 -12.41 2.58
CA ARG A 80 -4.74 -12.38 2.04
C ARG A 80 -3.96 -11.14 2.51
N LEU A 81 -4.59 -9.96 2.49
CA LEU A 81 -4.00 -8.71 2.98
C LEU A 81 -3.61 -8.81 4.45
N LEU A 82 -4.50 -9.35 5.29
CA LEU A 82 -4.25 -9.47 6.73
C LEU A 82 -3.16 -10.51 7.04
N GLN A 83 -3.17 -11.63 6.32
CA GLN A 83 -2.14 -12.67 6.44
C GLN A 83 -0.76 -12.14 6.03
N GLU A 84 -0.66 -11.46 4.89
CA GLU A 84 0.60 -10.88 4.43
C GLU A 84 1.10 -9.79 5.38
N SER A 85 0.18 -8.94 5.87
CA SER A 85 0.54 -7.92 6.87
C SER A 85 1.13 -8.54 8.13
N ALA A 86 0.54 -9.63 8.63
CA ALA A 86 1.03 -10.35 9.80
C ALA A 86 2.39 -11.03 9.53
N ALA A 87 2.54 -11.69 8.37
CA ALA A 87 3.78 -12.36 7.97
C ALA A 87 4.96 -11.39 7.86
N GLN A 88 4.71 -10.16 7.40
CA GLN A 88 5.71 -9.10 7.24
C GLN A 88 5.87 -8.23 8.49
N GLY A 89 5.09 -8.46 9.55
CA GLY A 89 5.11 -7.65 10.76
C GLY A 89 4.68 -6.19 10.53
N CYS A 90 3.85 -5.93 9.52
CA CYS A 90 3.38 -4.59 9.21
C CYS A 90 2.22 -4.19 10.12
N THR A 91 2.24 -2.95 10.56
CA THR A 91 1.23 -2.37 11.47
C THR A 91 0.36 -1.33 10.78
N ARG A 92 0.61 -1.10 9.49
CA ARG A 92 -0.12 -0.17 8.63
C ARG A 92 -0.27 -0.77 7.24
N VAL A 93 -1.30 -0.31 6.53
CA VAL A 93 -1.53 -0.61 5.12
C VAL A 93 -1.62 0.70 4.36
N LEU A 94 -0.84 0.86 3.29
CA LEU A 94 -1.01 1.93 2.33
C LEU A 94 -1.67 1.35 1.07
N GLU A 95 -2.97 1.60 0.91
CA GLU A 95 -3.72 1.27 -0.31
C GLU A 95 -3.23 2.17 -1.45
N THR A 96 -2.86 1.57 -2.58
CA THR A 96 -2.53 2.23 -3.84
C THR A 96 -3.61 1.91 -4.87
N ALA A 97 -4.24 2.93 -5.46
CA ALA A 97 -5.28 2.74 -6.45
C ALA A 97 -5.10 3.66 -7.66
N LEU A 98 -5.15 3.09 -8.87
CA LEU A 98 -5.22 3.78 -10.14
C LEU A 98 -6.34 3.16 -10.98
N PHE A 99 -7.43 3.92 -11.20
CA PHE A 99 -8.62 3.39 -11.84
C PHE A 99 -9.40 4.47 -12.59
N ALA A 100 -10.20 4.05 -13.58
CA ALA A 100 -11.14 4.92 -14.25
C ALA A 100 -12.48 4.97 -13.50
N ASP A 101 -12.92 6.17 -13.17
CA ASP A 101 -14.31 6.49 -12.86
C ASP A 101 -15.02 6.90 -14.16
N TYR A 102 -15.68 5.93 -14.79
CA TYR A 102 -16.37 6.18 -16.06
C TYR A 102 -17.62 7.04 -15.91
N ASP A 103 -18.29 6.99 -14.75
CA ASP A 103 -19.48 7.78 -14.48
C ASP A 103 -19.12 9.25 -14.24
N GLY A 104 -18.02 9.49 -13.50
CA GLY A 104 -17.46 10.82 -13.24
C GLY A 104 -16.58 11.38 -14.36
N GLY A 105 -16.18 10.56 -15.33
CA GLY A 105 -15.30 10.97 -16.43
C GLY A 105 -13.87 11.27 -15.98
N ALA A 106 -13.37 10.60 -14.94
CA ALA A 106 -12.08 10.91 -14.31
C ALA A 106 -11.19 9.68 -14.06
N LEU A 107 -9.88 9.83 -14.27
CA LEU A 107 -8.85 8.89 -13.88
C LEU A 107 -8.45 9.24 -12.46
N VAL A 108 -8.74 8.34 -11.54
CA VAL A 108 -8.50 8.54 -10.12
C VAL A 108 -7.19 7.87 -9.74
N LEU A 109 -6.31 8.65 -9.10
CA LEU A 109 -5.11 8.18 -8.44
C LEU A 109 -5.26 8.42 -6.95
N ARG A 110 -5.09 7.39 -6.14
CA ARG A 110 -5.34 7.50 -4.71
C ARG A 110 -4.39 6.68 -3.88
N LEU A 111 -3.92 7.31 -2.80
CA LEU A 111 -3.27 6.65 -1.67
C LEU A 111 -4.14 6.78 -0.42
N ARG A 112 -4.31 5.69 0.32
CA ARG A 112 -4.95 5.73 1.65
C ARG A 112 -4.15 4.93 2.67
N LEU A 113 -3.79 5.56 3.77
CA LEU A 113 -3.05 4.92 4.85
C LEU A 113 -4.00 4.49 5.96
N TYR A 114 -3.96 3.23 6.37
CA TYR A 114 -4.79 2.66 7.42
C TYR A 114 -3.91 2.08 8.54
N PRO A 115 -4.33 2.18 9.82
CA PRO A 115 -3.71 1.44 10.90
C PRO A 115 -4.23 0.00 10.91
N LEU A 116 -3.37 -0.96 11.27
CA LEU A 116 -3.79 -2.33 11.58
C LEU A 116 -3.97 -2.48 13.09
N GLN A 117 -5.22 -2.70 13.49
CA GLN A 117 -5.61 -2.91 14.87
C GLN A 117 -5.41 -4.37 15.28
N GLY A 118 -5.18 -4.61 16.57
CA GLY A 118 -5.03 -5.96 17.10
C GLY A 118 -3.76 -6.68 16.66
N SER A 119 -2.76 -5.97 16.13
CA SER A 119 -1.49 -6.52 15.65
C SER A 119 -0.41 -6.62 16.75
N LEU A 120 -0.60 -5.95 17.90
CA LEU A 120 0.39 -5.87 18.97
C LEU A 120 -0.27 -6.05 20.36
N GLY A 121 0.18 -7.07 21.10
CA GLY A 121 -0.15 -7.30 22.51
C GLY A 121 -0.52 -8.76 22.86
N PRO A 122 -0.36 -9.21 24.11
CA PRO A 122 -0.64 -10.59 24.52
C PRO A 122 -2.11 -11.03 24.35
N ARG A 123 -3.04 -10.08 24.20
CA ARG A 123 -4.46 -10.34 23.87
C ARG A 123 -4.73 -10.55 22.38
N ALA A 124 -3.74 -10.30 21.51
CA ALA A 124 -3.84 -10.49 20.06
C ALA A 124 -3.37 -11.88 19.59
N ALA A 125 -2.85 -12.72 20.49
CA ALA A 125 -2.37 -14.04 20.13
C ALA A 125 -3.52 -14.89 19.57
N GLY A 126 -3.54 -15.07 18.24
CA GLY A 126 -4.54 -15.88 17.52
C GLY A 126 -5.65 -15.10 16.80
N ALA A 127 -5.74 -13.77 16.96
CA ALA A 127 -6.67 -12.93 16.20
C ALA A 127 -5.99 -12.37 14.93
N LEU A 128 -6.69 -12.41 13.79
CA LEU A 128 -6.23 -11.70 12.60
C LEU A 128 -6.34 -10.18 12.85
N PRO A 129 -5.35 -9.38 12.41
CA PRO A 129 -5.43 -7.93 12.51
C PRO A 129 -6.66 -7.41 11.75
N ALA A 130 -7.15 -6.23 12.12
CA ALA A 130 -8.25 -5.57 11.42
C ALA A 130 -7.81 -4.23 10.84
N VAL A 131 -8.31 -3.89 9.65
CA VAL A 131 -8.05 -2.59 9.03
C VAL A 131 -8.92 -1.53 9.73
N GLY A 132 -8.28 -0.50 10.29
CA GLY A 132 -8.97 0.62 10.94
C GLY A 132 -9.46 1.68 9.96
N GLN A 133 -9.85 2.85 10.48
CA GLN A 133 -10.20 4.01 9.66
C GLN A 133 -8.95 4.64 9.00
N PRO A 134 -9.08 5.25 7.81
CA PRO A 134 -7.95 5.91 7.15
C PRO A 134 -7.36 7.03 8.03
N LEU A 135 -6.04 7.03 8.20
CA LEU A 135 -5.26 8.12 8.80
C LEU A 135 -4.98 9.24 7.81
N LEU A 136 -4.86 8.88 6.53
CA LEU A 136 -4.49 9.79 5.45
C LEU A 136 -5.18 9.34 4.16
N THR A 137 -5.63 10.31 3.37
CA THR A 137 -6.01 10.12 1.97
C THR A 137 -5.33 11.19 1.13
N VAL A 138 -4.60 10.77 0.10
CA VAL A 138 -4.11 11.65 -0.97
C VAL A 138 -4.78 11.20 -2.26
N GLN A 139 -5.47 12.09 -2.95
CA GLN A 139 -6.20 11.77 -4.18
C GLN A 139 -5.97 12.85 -5.22
N ARG A 140 -5.80 12.42 -6.47
CA ARG A 140 -5.80 13.27 -7.66
C ARG A 140 -6.75 12.69 -8.70
N GLU A 141 -7.40 13.57 -9.42
CA GLU A 141 -8.31 13.23 -10.51
C GLU A 141 -7.80 13.92 -11.77
N LEU A 142 -7.71 13.14 -12.85
CA LEU A 142 -7.31 13.63 -14.18
C LEU A 142 -8.47 13.38 -15.15
N ASP A 143 -8.73 14.30 -16.07
CA ASP A 143 -9.81 14.13 -17.03
C ASP A 143 -9.62 12.87 -17.91
N LEU A 144 -10.63 12.00 -17.93
CA LEU A 144 -10.73 10.86 -18.87
C LEU A 144 -11.43 11.26 -20.18
N ALA A 145 -11.31 12.52 -20.60
CA ALA A 145 -11.96 13.01 -21.82
C ALA A 145 -11.55 12.26 -23.10
N ASN A 146 -10.47 11.47 -23.09
CA ASN A 146 -10.00 10.71 -24.26
C ASN A 146 -9.31 9.40 -23.85
N PRO A 147 -9.61 8.24 -24.49
CA PRO A 147 -8.85 6.99 -24.32
C PRO A 147 -7.33 7.13 -24.54
N ARG A 148 -6.89 8.04 -25.43
CA ARG A 148 -5.46 8.38 -25.64
C ARG A 148 -4.81 9.06 -24.43
N SER A 149 -5.58 9.47 -23.44
CA SER A 149 -5.04 10.00 -22.18
C SER A 149 -4.41 8.88 -21.33
N LEU A 150 -4.91 7.64 -21.44
CA LEU A 150 -4.29 6.48 -20.78
C LEU A 150 -2.96 6.08 -21.41
N GLU A 151 -2.82 6.23 -22.74
CA GLU A 151 -1.57 5.92 -23.47
C GLU A 151 -0.43 6.89 -23.14
N ARG A 152 -0.76 8.12 -22.74
CA ARG A 152 0.20 9.17 -22.35
C ARG A 152 0.42 9.25 -20.85
N LEU A 153 -0.26 8.40 -20.08
CA LEU A 153 -0.08 8.31 -18.65
C LEU A 153 1.29 7.69 -18.36
N ASP A 154 2.08 8.32 -17.50
CA ASP A 154 3.24 7.69 -16.87
C ASP A 154 2.88 7.36 -15.42
N PRO A 155 2.46 6.11 -15.11
CA PRO A 155 2.07 5.72 -13.76
C PRO A 155 3.22 5.87 -12.76
N ARG A 156 4.48 5.81 -13.22
CA ARG A 156 5.65 5.87 -12.35
C ARG A 156 5.88 7.29 -11.85
N VAL A 157 5.78 8.28 -12.73
CA VAL A 157 5.87 9.70 -12.35
C VAL A 157 4.76 10.05 -11.36
N LEU A 158 3.54 9.61 -11.65
CA LEU A 158 2.39 9.89 -10.81
C LEU A 158 2.47 9.19 -9.45
N GLY A 159 2.92 7.93 -9.42
CA GLY A 159 3.13 7.18 -8.18
C GLY A 159 4.16 7.83 -7.27
N ARG A 160 5.29 8.29 -7.82
CA ARG A 160 6.31 9.03 -7.05
C ARG A 160 5.79 10.35 -6.50
N ALA A 161 5.03 11.09 -7.30
CA ALA A 161 4.45 12.37 -6.87
C ALA A 161 3.46 12.17 -5.71
N LEU A 162 2.49 11.26 -5.86
CA LEU A 162 1.51 10.96 -4.81
C LEU A 162 2.16 10.42 -3.53
N ALA A 163 3.16 9.56 -3.66
CA ALA A 163 3.88 9.03 -2.52
C ALA A 163 4.66 10.13 -1.78
N SER A 164 5.25 11.08 -2.51
CA SER A 164 5.95 12.22 -1.91
C SER A 164 4.99 13.12 -1.13
N GLU A 165 3.79 13.38 -1.65
CA GLU A 165 2.73 14.09 -0.93
C GLU A 165 2.32 13.35 0.34
N ALA A 166 2.13 12.02 0.25
CA ALA A 166 1.74 11.22 1.39
C ALA A 166 2.82 11.16 2.48
N LEU A 167 4.10 11.19 2.09
CA LEU A 167 5.25 11.23 3.02
C LEU A 167 5.44 12.61 3.67
N ALA A 168 4.99 13.68 3.02
CA ALA A 168 5.05 15.04 3.53
C ALA A 168 3.83 15.41 4.40
N ALA A 169 2.80 14.56 4.43
CA ALA A 169 1.63 14.76 5.27
C ALA A 169 2.02 14.68 6.76
N PRO A 170 1.51 15.60 7.61
CA PRO A 170 1.88 15.71 9.01
C PRO A 170 1.43 14.51 9.87
#